data_AF-R1HAP2-F1
#
_entry.id   AF-R1HAP2-F1
#
_cell.length_a   1.000
_cell.length_b   1.000
_cell.length_c   1.000
_cell.angle_alpha   90.00
_cell.angle_beta   90.00
_cell.angle_gamma   90.00
#
_symmetry.space_group_name_H-M   'P 1'
#
loop_
_entity.id
_entity.type
_entity.pdbx_description
1 polymer ?
#
loop_
_entity_poly.entity_id
_entity_poly.type
_entity_poly.pdbx_seq_one_letter_code
_entity_poly.pdbx_strand_id
1 'polypeptide(L)'
;MMMKLAALFTALGVISLITFHLLGSFVDSQGYLHEPFGLLPIGYLFIFMGILLALFGALRAFCRQRRMKRISPHLKQHANHAEPRLKL
;
A
#
# COMPACT_ATOMS: atom_id res chain seq x y z
N MET A 1 -0.32 -8.40 -5.70
CA MET A 1 0.35 -8.93 -4.49
C MET A 1 0.72 -7.80 -3.53
N MET A 2 1.62 -6.87 -3.88
CA MET A 2 2.03 -5.76 -2.98
C MET A 2 0.88 -4.94 -2.37
N MET A 3 -0.16 -4.57 -3.14
CA MET A 3 -1.29 -3.80 -2.58
C MET A 3 -2.12 -4.59 -1.56
N LYS A 4 -2.22 -5.92 -1.72
CA LYS A 4 -2.90 -6.78 -0.73
C LYS A 4 -2.10 -6.85 0.57
N LEU A 5 -0.77 -6.94 0.44
CA LEU A 5 0.14 -6.94 1.60
C LEU A 5 0.10 -5.59 2.34
N ALA A 6 0.09 -4.47 1.59
CA ALA A 6 -0.08 -3.14 2.17
C ALA A 6 -1.38 -3.02 2.97
N ALA A 7 -2.50 -3.50 2.41
CA ALA A 7 -3.79 -3.50 3.09
C ALA A 7 -3.77 -4.36 4.37
N LEU A 8 -3.15 -5.54 4.32
CA LEU A 8 -3.01 -6.42 5.47
C LEU A 8 -2.22 -5.77 6.61
N PHE A 9 -1.04 -5.21 6.32
CA PHE A 9 -0.22 -4.51 7.31
C PHE A 9 -0.96 -3.31 7.90
N THR A 10 -1.64 -2.53 7.07
CA THR A 10 -2.42 -1.38 7.54
C THR A 10 -3.56 -1.84 8.46
N ALA A 11 -4.29 -2.90 8.10
CA ALA A 11 -5.37 -3.45 8.92
C ALA A 11 -4.86 -3.97 10.27
N LEU A 12 -3.75 -4.71 10.30
CA LEU A 12 -3.13 -5.17 11.54
C LEU A 12 -2.71 -4.01 12.45
N GLY A 13 -2.15 -2.95 11.87
CA GLY A 13 -1.79 -1.74 12.61
C GLY A 13 -3.00 -1.04 13.21
N VAL A 14 -4.07 -0.87 12.43
CA VAL A 14 -5.35 -0.28 12.91
C VAL A 14 -5.96 -1.13 14.02
N ILE A 15 -6.01 -2.46 13.86
CA ILE A 15 -6.50 -3.38 14.89
C ILE A 15 -5.69 -3.21 16.19
N SER A 16 -4.35 -3.13 16.13
CA SER A 16 -3.51 -2.90 17.31
C SER A 16 -3.86 -1.61 18.04
N LEU A 17 -4.11 -0.51 17.31
CA LEU A 17 -4.48 0.77 17.91
C LEU A 17 -5.88 0.75 18.53
N ILE A 18 -6.82 0.03 17.92
CA ILE A 18 -8.15 -0.20 18.49
C ILE A 18 -8.04 -1.04 19.76
N THR A 19 -7.28 -2.14 19.73
CA THR A 19 -7.08 -3.01 20.90
C THR A 19 -6.43 -2.24 22.06
N PHE A 20 -5.49 -1.34 21.78
CA PHE A 20 -4.92 -0.44 22.80
C PHE A 20 -6.00 0.37 23.51
N HIS A 21 -6.92 0.98 22.75
CA HIS A 21 -8.03 1.76 23.32
C HIS A 21 -9.01 0.91 24.12
N LEU A 22 -9.24 -0.34 23.70
CA LEU A 22 -10.18 -1.24 24.38
C LEU A 22 -9.62 -1.81 25.68
N LEU A 23 -8.32 -2.11 25.72
CA LEU A 23 -7.66 -2.62 26.92
C LEU A 23 -7.48 -1.54 27.99
N GLY A 24 -7.27 -0.29 27.56
CA GLY A 24 -7.10 0.84 28.46
C GLY A 24 -5.87 0.72 29.35
N SER A 25 -5.84 1.53 30.41
CA SER A 25 -4.76 1.59 31.37
C SER A 25 -5.33 1.74 32.78
N PHE A 26 -4.74 1.08 33.77
CA PHE A 26 -5.11 1.26 35.17
C PHE A 26 -3.87 1.25 36.08
N VAL A 27 -3.99 1.90 37.23
CA VAL A 27 -2.96 1.90 38.27
C VAL A 27 -3.33 0.86 39.32
N ASP A 28 -2.39 -0.02 39.67
CA ASP A 28 -2.62 -1.03 40.71
C ASP A 28 -2.46 -0.46 42.13
N SER A 29 -2.72 -1.30 43.14
CA SER A 29 -2.63 -0.93 44.55
C SER A 29 -1.21 -0.60 45.03
N GLN A 30 -0.19 -0.97 44.26
CA GLN A 30 1.22 -0.67 44.53
C GLN A 30 1.68 0.60 43.78
N GLY A 31 0.78 1.25 43.04
CA GLY A 31 1.06 2.46 42.27
C GLY A 31 1.70 2.19 40.90
N TYR A 32 1.75 0.94 40.43
CA TYR A 32 2.25 0.63 39.08
C TYR A 32 1.15 0.81 38.04
N LEU A 33 1.53 1.45 36.94
CA LEU A 33 0.67 1.66 35.78
C LEU A 33 0.74 0.44 34.85
N HIS A 34 -0.39 -0.25 34.71
CA HIS A 34 -0.57 -1.35 33.79
C HIS A 34 -1.24 -0.83 32.52
N GLU A 35 -0.46 -0.71 31.46
CA GLU A 35 -0.98 -0.32 30.15
C GLU A 35 -0.31 -1.13 29.03
N PRO A 36 -1.05 -1.44 27.94
CA PRO A 36 -0.57 -2.24 26.83
C PRO A 36 0.34 -1.42 25.91
N PHE A 37 1.37 -0.77 26.46
CA PHE A 37 2.30 0.11 25.77
C PHE A 37 2.83 -0.46 24.46
N GLY A 38 3.08 -1.78 24.41
CA GLY A 38 3.59 -2.44 23.21
C GLY A 38 2.70 -2.30 21.98
N LEU A 39 1.38 -2.15 22.14
CA LEU A 39 0.44 -2.06 21.02
C LEU A 39 0.55 -0.74 20.24
N LEU A 40 1.00 0.33 20.89
CA LEU A 40 1.20 1.64 20.24
C LEU A 40 2.37 1.58 19.24
N PRO A 41 3.62 1.28 19.64
CA PRO A 41 4.74 1.16 18.71
C PRO A 41 4.50 0.12 17.61
N ILE A 42 3.94 -1.05 17.95
CA ILE A 42 3.65 -2.10 16.97
C ILE A 42 2.59 -1.63 15.97
N GLY A 43 1.52 -0.98 16.44
CA GLY A 43 0.46 -0.43 15.59
C GLY A 43 1.00 0.57 14.57
N TYR A 44 1.80 1.54 15.03
CA TYR A 44 2.43 2.53 14.14
C TYR A 44 3.42 1.89 13.16
N LEU A 45 4.19 0.88 13.59
CA LEU A 45 5.15 0.20 12.72
C LEU A 45 4.46 -0.55 11.58
N PHE A 46 3.34 -1.22 11.85
CA PHE A 46 2.54 -1.87 10.82
C PHE A 46 1.88 -0.88 9.85
N ILE A 47 1.34 0.23 10.33
CA ILE A 47 0.79 1.28 9.47
C ILE A 47 1.89 1.86 8.57
N PHE A 48 3.06 2.18 9.14
CA PHE A 48 4.20 2.71 8.40
C PHE A 48 4.62 1.74 7.27
N MET A 49 4.77 0.45 7.58
CA MET A 49 5.09 -0.55 6.55
C MET A 49 4.01 -0.65 5.47
N GLY A 50 2.74 -0.61 5.85
CA GLY A 50 1.61 -0.58 4.92
C GLY A 50 1.68 0.59 3.94
N ILE A 51 1.97 1.79 4.44
CA ILE A 51 2.16 3.00 3.63
C ILE A 51 3.34 2.84 2.66
N LEU A 52 4.50 2.35 3.14
CA LEU A 52 5.67 2.13 2.29
C LEU A 52 5.38 1.16 1.14
N LEU A 53 4.73 0.03 1.45
CA LEU A 53 4.33 -0.97 0.45
C LEU A 53 3.36 -0.39 -0.59
N ALA A 54 2.38 0.39 -0.14
CA ALA A 54 1.41 1.06 -1.01
C ALA A 54 2.10 2.07 -1.93
N LEU A 55 2.98 2.92 -1.37
CA LEU A 55 3.71 3.94 -2.12
C LEU A 55 4.61 3.31 -3.19
N PHE A 56 5.35 2.26 -2.82
CA PHE A 56 6.21 1.54 -3.76
C PHE A 56 5.41 0.86 -4.87
N GLY A 57 4.26 0.25 -4.53
CA GLY A 57 3.34 -0.33 -5.50
C GLY A 57 2.75 0.69 -6.46
N ALA A 58 2.30 1.83 -5.95
CA ALA A 58 1.77 2.92 -6.74
C ALA A 58 2.83 3.50 -7.68
N LEU A 59 4.04 3.77 -7.17
CA LEU A 59 5.16 4.28 -7.97
C LEU A 59 5.51 3.32 -9.12
N ARG A 60 5.59 2.02 -8.84
CA ARG A 60 5.86 1.00 -9.88
C ARG A 60 4.76 0.98 -10.94
N ALA A 61 3.49 1.02 -10.53
CA ALA A 61 2.36 1.04 -11.44
C ALA A 61 2.38 2.29 -12.34
N PHE A 62 2.66 3.45 -11.73
CA PHE A 62 2.76 4.72 -12.43
C PHE A 62 3.90 4.77 -13.45
N CYS A 63 5.11 4.32 -13.07
CA CYS A 63 6.25 4.21 -13.97
C CYS A 63 5.97 3.27 -15.15
N ARG A 64 5.28 2.14 -14.92
CA ARG A 64 4.88 1.21 -15.98
C ARG A 64 3.90 1.83 -16.96
N GLN A 65 2.90 2.57 -16.47
CA GLN A 65 1.92 3.25 -17.31
C GLN A 65 2.56 4.32 -18.19
N ARG A 66 3.57 5.04 -17.67
CA ARG A 66 4.32 6.03 -18.46
C ARG A 66 5.12 5.43 -19.61
N ARG A 67 5.70 4.23 -19.46
CA ARG A 67 6.39 3.56 -20.58
C ARG A 67 5.42 3.15 -21.70
N MET A 68 4.26 2.58 -21.34
CA MET A 68 3.31 2.07 -22.33
C MET A 68 2.62 3.19 -23.13
N LYS A 69 2.19 4.27 -22.47
CA LYS A 69 1.58 5.43 -23.15
C LYS A 69 2.55 6.11 -24.14
N ARG A 70 3.86 6.03 -23.90
CA ARG A 70 4.88 6.61 -24.79
C ARG A 70 5.11 5.78 -26.07
N ILE A 71 4.94 4.45 -26.00
CA ILE A 71 5.22 3.54 -27.13
C ILE A 71 4.00 3.35 -28.05
N SER A 72 2.79 3.39 -27.50
CA SER A 72 1.55 3.22 -28.27
C SER A 72 1.33 4.15 -29.47
N PRO A 73 1.70 5.45 -29.46
CA PRO A 73 1.49 6.31 -30.64
C PRO A 73 2.37 5.89 -31.83
N HIS A 74 3.62 5.50 -31.59
CA HIS A 74 4.54 5.10 -32.66
C HIS A 74 4.13 3.75 -33.30
N LEU A 75 3.62 2.79 -32.52
CA LEU A 75 3.16 1.51 -33.08
C LEU A 75 1.89 1.64 -33.93
N LYS A 76 0.95 2.51 -33.53
CA LYS A 76 -0.27 2.76 -34.31
C LYS A 76 0.04 3.37 -35.68
N GLN A 77 1.07 4.19 -35.77
CA GLN A 77 1.47 4.83 -37.03
C GLN A 77 2.07 3.83 -38.03
N HIS A 78 2.90 2.89 -37.58
CA HIS A 78 3.43 1.82 -38.43
C HIS A 78 2.32 0.83 -38.88
N ALA A 79 1.37 0.51 -38.00
CA ALA A 79 0.26 -0.39 -38.35
C ALA A 79 -0.68 0.22 -39.40
N ASN A 80 -1.03 1.51 -39.28
CA ASN A 80 -1.88 2.20 -40.25
C ASN A 80 -1.24 2.35 -41.64
N HIS A 81 0.09 2.35 -41.72
CA HIS A 81 0.80 2.46 -42.99
C HIS A 81 0.98 1.11 -43.70
N ALA A 82 0.86 -0.01 -42.98
CA ALA A 82 0.97 -1.37 -43.50
C ALA A 82 -0.37 -1.95 -44.00
N GLU A 83 -1.51 -1.50 -43.47
CA GLU A 83 -2.84 -1.94 -43.91
C GLU A 83 -3.39 -1.43 -45.26
N PRO A 84 -2.91 -0.35 -45.92
CA PRO A 84 -3.55 0.13 -47.15
C PRO A 84 -3.28 -0.78 -48.36
N ARG A 85 -2.44 -1.82 -48.23
CA ARG A 85 -2.05 -2.72 -49.32
C ARG A 85 -2.80 -4.06 -49.36
N LEU A 86 -3.61 -4.37 -48.34
CA LEU A 86 -4.37 -5.63 -48.26
C LEU A 86 -5.87 -5.47 -48.59
N LYS A 87 -6.31 -4.26 -48.95
CA LYS A 87 -7.68 -3.97 -49.38
C LYS A 87 -7.81 -3.84 -50.91
N LEU A 88 -7.12 -4.71 -51.66
CA LEU A 88 -7.30 -4.86 -53.10
C LEU A 88 -7.79 -6.27 -53.42
#